data_AF-A0A0C3KAV4-F1
#
_entry.id   AF-A0A0C3KAV4-F1
#
_cell.length_a   1.000
_cell.length_b   1.000
_cell.length_c   1.000
_cell.angle_alpha   90.00
_cell.angle_beta   90.00
_cell.angle_gamma   90.00
#
_symmetry.space_group_name_H-M   'P 1'
#
loop_
_entity.id
_entity.type
_entity.pdbx_description
1 polymer ?
#
loop_
_entity_poly.entity_id
_entity_poly.type
_entity_poly.pdbx_seq_one_letter_code
_entity_poly.pdbx_strand_id
1 'polypeptide(L)'
;MAQPAKGLPPPSDDEPASQQFENGDVDPAKAAVAISDNDTSEGGKLKMIVQLVKRCLGVKDIAAMRLSLPASLLEPMPNLEYWHYVDRPDLFAAINDSVDPLERMLAVLRYTFSKDLKFIRGKICKPYNSVLG
;
A
#
# COMPACT_ATOMS: atom_id res chain seq x y z
N MET A 1 53.20 50.54 -20.14
CA MET A 1 52.39 49.37 -20.55
C MET A 1 51.00 49.55 -19.96
N ALA A 2 50.01 49.77 -20.82
CA ALA A 2 48.62 50.08 -20.48
C ALA A 2 47.77 48.79 -20.37
N GLN A 3 46.74 48.80 -19.50
CA GLN A 3 45.69 47.77 -19.40
C GLN A 3 44.79 47.77 -20.67
N PRO A 4 44.03 46.69 -20.97
CA PRO A 4 42.62 46.60 -20.53
C PRO A 4 42.10 45.15 -20.31
N ALA A 5 41.26 44.87 -19.30
CA ALA A 5 39.79 44.93 -19.25
C ALA A 5 39.06 43.61 -19.55
N LYS A 6 38.15 43.29 -18.62
CA LYS A 6 37.13 42.24 -18.56
C LYS A 6 36.40 41.97 -19.89
N GLY A 7 36.15 40.68 -20.16
CA GLY A 7 35.08 40.23 -21.03
C GLY A 7 34.27 39.10 -20.36
N LEU A 8 33.06 39.42 -19.91
CA LEU A 8 31.94 38.48 -19.74
C LEU A 8 30.76 39.12 -20.50
N PRO A 9 29.99 38.37 -21.31
CA PRO A 9 28.68 37.87 -20.85
C PRO A 9 28.37 36.41 -21.33
N PRO A 10 27.25 35.81 -20.87
CA PRO A 10 27.00 34.37 -20.72
C PRO A 10 26.10 33.80 -21.87
N PRO A 11 25.59 32.54 -21.87
CA PRO A 11 24.48 32.14 -20.99
C PRO A 11 24.48 30.66 -20.53
N SER A 12 23.58 30.44 -19.57
CA SER A 12 22.94 29.24 -19.01
C SER A 12 23.07 27.90 -19.74
N ASP A 13 23.14 26.82 -18.97
CA ASP A 13 21.95 26.00 -18.68
C ASP A 13 22.22 25.05 -17.51
N ASP A 14 21.19 24.84 -16.70
CA ASP A 14 21.12 24.07 -15.48
C ASP A 14 21.56 22.60 -15.64
N GLU A 15 22.47 22.13 -14.77
CA GLU A 15 22.62 20.71 -14.43
C GLU A 15 22.82 20.60 -12.90
N PRO A 16 21.84 20.08 -12.14
CA PRO A 16 21.96 19.93 -10.71
C PRO A 16 22.86 18.74 -10.34
N ALA A 17 23.70 18.97 -9.33
CA ALA A 17 24.63 18.03 -8.73
C ALA A 17 24.05 16.62 -8.51
N SER A 18 24.68 15.63 -9.11
CA SER A 18 24.49 14.21 -8.81
C SER A 18 24.94 13.93 -7.36
N GLN A 19 23.98 13.92 -6.43
CA GLN A 19 24.17 13.41 -5.07
C GLN A 19 24.29 11.89 -5.13
N GLN A 20 25.52 11.39 -4.93
CA GLN A 20 25.78 9.98 -4.67
C GLN A 20 25.16 9.61 -3.31
N PHE A 21 24.09 8.81 -3.33
CA PHE A 21 23.55 8.21 -2.11
C PHE A 21 24.43 7.03 -1.72
N GLU A 22 25.12 7.17 -0.60
CA GLU A 22 25.85 6.11 0.07
C GLU A 22 24.86 5.00 0.45
N ASN A 23 24.93 3.87 -0.26
CA ASN A 23 24.17 2.68 0.06
C ASN A 23 24.69 2.09 1.37
N GLY A 24 23.99 2.35 2.46
CA GLY A 24 24.16 1.53 3.66
C GLY A 24 23.73 0.10 3.32
N ASP A 25 24.69 -0.82 3.30
CA ASP A 25 24.46 -2.26 3.11
C ASP A 25 23.50 -2.79 4.17
N VAL A 26 22.22 -2.83 3.84
CA VAL A 26 21.24 -3.64 4.55
C VAL A 26 21.21 -4.98 3.83
N ASP A 27 21.98 -5.94 4.36
CA ASP A 27 22.01 -7.33 3.90
C ASP A 27 20.56 -7.85 3.66
N PRO A 28 20.13 -8.08 2.40
CA PRO A 28 18.76 -8.49 2.08
C PRO A 28 18.46 -9.91 2.55
N ALA A 29 19.48 -10.70 2.89
CA ALA A 29 19.37 -12.07 3.38
C ALA A 29 18.89 -12.15 4.85
N LYS A 30 19.00 -11.05 5.63
CA LYS A 30 18.65 -11.06 7.07
C LYS A 30 17.20 -10.63 7.36
N ALA A 31 16.45 -10.22 6.33
CA ALA A 31 15.08 -9.71 6.47
C ALA A 31 13.98 -10.78 6.33
N ALA A 32 14.32 -12.02 5.93
CA ALA A 32 13.37 -13.13 5.94
C ALA A 32 13.21 -13.66 7.38
N VAL A 33 12.31 -13.04 8.14
CA VAL A 33 11.93 -13.55 9.46
C VAL A 33 10.91 -14.67 9.27
N ALA A 34 11.35 -15.91 9.41
CA ALA A 34 10.45 -17.01 9.71
C ALA A 34 9.90 -16.80 11.12
N ILE A 35 8.68 -16.25 11.22
CA ILE A 35 7.99 -16.15 12.50
C ILE A 35 7.41 -17.53 12.80
N SER A 36 7.90 -18.16 13.86
CA SER A 36 7.50 -19.49 14.30
C SER A 36 5.98 -19.58 14.52
N ASP A 37 5.37 -20.59 13.90
CA ASP A 37 3.93 -20.79 13.69
C ASP A 37 3.14 -21.22 14.94
N ASN A 38 3.71 -21.05 16.14
CA ASN A 38 3.27 -21.77 17.34
C ASN A 38 2.21 -21.06 18.21
N ASP A 39 1.81 -19.83 17.89
CA ASP A 39 0.75 -19.12 18.62
C ASP A 39 -0.35 -18.66 17.65
N THR A 40 -1.29 -19.56 17.35
CA THR A 40 -2.49 -19.25 16.54
C THR A 40 -3.57 -18.47 17.31
N SER A 41 -3.31 -18.12 18.57
CA SER A 41 -4.15 -17.23 19.37
C SER A 41 -4.24 -15.82 18.76
N GLU A 42 -5.42 -15.20 18.82
CA GLU A 42 -5.67 -13.82 18.35
C GLU A 42 -4.67 -12.81 18.93
N GLY A 43 -4.25 -13.01 20.19
CA GLY A 43 -3.23 -12.17 20.84
C GLY A 43 -1.82 -12.35 20.25
N GLY A 44 -1.48 -13.55 19.81
CA GLY A 44 -0.21 -13.84 19.13
C GLY A 44 -0.14 -13.19 17.75
N LYS A 45 -1.23 -13.29 16.99
CA LYS A 45 -1.39 -12.63 15.67
C LYS A 45 -1.28 -11.11 15.76
N LEU A 46 -1.94 -10.49 16.73
CA LEU A 46 -1.87 -9.04 16.90
C LEU A 46 -0.46 -8.58 17.29
N LYS A 47 0.19 -9.29 18.22
CA LYS A 47 1.60 -9.01 18.59
C LYS A 47 2.53 -9.11 17.39
N MET A 48 2.27 -10.07 16.50
CA MET A 48 3.03 -10.27 15.26
C MET A 48 2.83 -9.13 14.27
N ILE A 49 1.59 -8.70 14.04
CA ILE A 49 1.27 -7.53 13.19
C ILE A 49 1.97 -6.28 13.73
N VAL A 50 1.91 -6.04 15.05
CA VAL A 50 2.58 -4.89 15.68
C VAL A 50 4.10 -4.96 15.50
N GLN A 51 4.71 -6.15 15.60
CA GLN A 51 6.13 -6.34 15.33
C GLN A 51 6.50 -6.03 13.88
N LEU A 52 5.67 -6.44 12.93
CA LEU A 52 5.86 -6.13 11.51
C LEU A 52 5.78 -4.62 11.26
N VAL A 53 4.74 -3.95 11.79
CA VAL A 53 4.56 -2.50 11.67
C VAL A 53 5.74 -1.75 12.27
N LYS A 54 6.24 -2.15 13.44
CA LYS A 54 7.43 -1.54 14.07
C LYS A 54 8.68 -1.59 13.19
N ARG A 55 8.84 -2.62 12.36
CA ARG A 55 9.97 -2.72 11.43
C ARG A 55 9.82 -1.85 10.20
N CYS A 56 8.59 -1.49 9.83
CA CYS A 56 8.31 -0.55 8.75
C CYS A 56 8.51 0.92 9.17
N LEU A 57 8.54 1.22 10.47
CA LEU A 57 8.75 2.57 10.98
C LEU A 57 10.22 3.00 10.77
N GLY A 58 10.43 4.07 10.01
CA GLY A 58 11.76 4.64 9.76
C GLY A 58 12.43 4.19 8.47
N VAL A 59 11.76 3.40 7.63
CA VAL A 59 12.28 2.98 6.32
C VAL A 59 11.78 3.90 5.21
N LYS A 60 12.69 4.34 4.33
CA LYS A 60 12.38 5.23 3.20
C LYS A 60 11.47 4.57 2.16
N ASP A 61 11.57 3.25 2.00
CA ASP A 61 10.74 2.46 1.09
C ASP A 61 10.36 1.09 1.71
N ILE A 62 9.08 0.92 2.01
CA ILE A 62 8.52 -0.32 2.56
C ILE A 62 8.45 -1.43 1.48
N ALA A 63 8.32 -1.07 0.21
CA ALA A 63 8.22 -2.04 -0.89
C ALA A 63 9.53 -2.79 -1.12
N ALA A 64 10.68 -2.11 -0.94
CA ALA A 64 12.00 -2.72 -1.03
C ALA A 64 12.30 -3.75 0.08
N MET A 65 11.59 -3.69 1.22
CA MET A 65 11.88 -4.52 2.40
C MET A 65 11.55 -6.02 2.25
N ARG A 66 10.98 -6.46 1.11
CA ARG A 66 10.60 -7.86 0.83
C ARG A 66 9.93 -8.56 2.03
N LEU A 67 9.03 -7.84 2.70
CA LEU A 67 8.35 -8.33 3.89
C LEU A 67 7.37 -9.45 3.51
N SER A 68 7.61 -10.65 4.04
CA SER A 68 6.67 -11.77 3.92
C SER A 68 5.67 -11.75 5.07
N LEU A 69 4.38 -11.79 4.74
CA LEU A 69 3.34 -12.00 5.73
C LEU A 69 3.24 -13.51 6.06
N PRO A 70 3.12 -13.90 7.34
CA PRO A 70 2.86 -15.28 7.73
C PRO A 70 1.58 -15.85 7.10
N ALA A 71 1.59 -17.15 6.78
CA ALA A 71 0.44 -17.83 6.18
C ALA A 71 -0.82 -17.79 7.06
N SER A 72 -0.69 -17.71 8.38
CA SER A 72 -1.81 -17.62 9.33
C SER A 72 -2.60 -16.30 9.26
N LEU A 73 -2.05 -15.28 8.58
CA LEU A 73 -2.70 -14.00 8.27
C LEU A 73 -3.12 -13.90 6.79
N LEU A 74 -2.89 -14.96 6.00
CA LEU A 74 -3.30 -15.03 4.60
C LEU A 74 -4.63 -15.76 4.49
N GLU A 75 -5.61 -15.13 3.85
CA GLU A 75 -6.86 -15.78 3.51
C GLU A 75 -6.66 -16.63 2.24
N PRO A 76 -7.13 -17.89 2.18
CA PRO A 76 -6.95 -18.77 1.03
C PRO A 76 -7.89 -18.43 -0.13
N MET A 77 -8.00 -17.14 -0.45
CA MET A 77 -8.78 -16.57 -1.54
C MET A 77 -7.92 -15.53 -2.26
N PRO A 78 -7.86 -15.55 -3.60
CA PRO A 78 -7.10 -14.57 -4.36
C PRO A 78 -7.69 -13.16 -4.19
N ASN A 79 -6.85 -12.14 -4.22
CA ASN A 79 -7.25 -10.75 -4.01
C ASN A 79 -8.41 -10.33 -4.91
N LEU A 80 -8.42 -10.75 -6.18
CA LEU A 80 -9.48 -10.40 -7.13
C LEU A 80 -10.85 -10.97 -6.77
N GLU A 81 -10.89 -12.15 -6.15
CA GLU A 81 -12.13 -12.76 -5.69
C GLU A 81 -12.54 -12.15 -4.35
N TYR A 82 -11.61 -12.06 -3.41
CA TYR A 82 -11.88 -11.65 -2.02
C TYR A 82 -12.70 -10.37 -1.84
N TRP A 83 -12.51 -9.36 -2.70
CA TRP A 83 -13.21 -8.10 -2.55
C TRP A 83 -14.72 -8.21 -2.78
N HIS A 84 -15.17 -9.19 -3.58
CA HIS A 84 -16.53 -9.28 -4.16
C HIS A 84 -17.19 -7.90 -4.31
N TYR A 85 -16.61 -7.06 -5.17
CA TYR A 85 -17.06 -5.67 -5.32
C TYR A 85 -18.56 -5.58 -5.68
N VAL A 86 -19.09 -6.61 -6.34
CA VAL A 86 -20.46 -6.65 -6.87
C VAL A 86 -21.27 -7.77 -6.18
N ASP A 87 -21.21 -7.88 -4.85
CA ASP A 87 -22.09 -8.77 -4.07
C ASP A 87 -23.57 -8.32 -4.12
N ARG A 88 -23.80 -7.01 -4.27
CA ARG A 88 -25.12 -6.38 -4.37
C ARG A 88 -25.28 -5.61 -5.68
N PRO A 89 -25.35 -6.30 -6.83
CA PRO A 89 -25.50 -5.67 -8.14
C PRO A 89 -26.79 -4.84 -8.22
N ASP A 90 -27.82 -5.23 -7.47
CA ASP A 90 -29.08 -4.51 -7.35
C ASP A 90 -28.88 -3.09 -6.81
N LEU A 91 -28.02 -2.91 -5.80
CA LEU A 91 -27.73 -1.59 -5.23
C LEU A 91 -26.89 -0.72 -6.19
N PHE A 92 -26.06 -1.35 -7.01
CA PHE A 92 -25.28 -0.65 -8.03
C PHE A 92 -26.18 -0.17 -9.17
N ALA A 93 -27.08 -1.03 -9.66
CA ALA A 93 -28.02 -0.68 -10.72
C ALA A 93 -28.96 0.47 -10.29
N ALA A 94 -29.41 0.47 -9.03
CA ALA A 94 -30.32 1.46 -8.49
C ALA A 94 -29.72 2.87 -8.31
N ILE A 95 -28.40 3.05 -8.52
CA ILE A 95 -27.74 4.37 -8.37
C ILE A 95 -28.35 5.42 -9.30
N ASN A 96 -28.80 5.01 -10.49
CA ASN A 96 -29.31 5.93 -11.50
C ASN A 96 -30.84 6.06 -11.52
N ASP A 97 -31.55 5.43 -10.58
CA ASP A 97 -33.02 5.46 -10.56
C ASP A 97 -33.57 6.83 -10.17
N SER A 98 -32.82 7.61 -9.37
CA SER A 98 -33.22 8.96 -8.97
C SER A 98 -32.69 10.04 -9.91
N VAL A 99 -33.55 11.01 -10.22
CA VAL A 99 -33.20 12.22 -10.98
C VAL A 99 -32.51 13.25 -10.07
N ASP A 100 -32.78 13.20 -8.76
CA ASP A 100 -32.23 14.13 -7.77
C ASP A 100 -30.74 13.84 -7.49
N PRO A 101 -29.85 14.83 -7.59
CA PRO A 101 -28.41 14.63 -7.37
C PRO A 101 -28.05 14.15 -5.95
N LEU A 102 -28.77 14.60 -4.92
CA LEU A 102 -28.50 14.20 -3.54
C LEU A 102 -28.89 12.73 -3.32
N GLU A 103 -30.06 12.32 -3.80
CA GLU A 103 -30.49 10.92 -3.73
C GLU A 103 -29.54 9.97 -4.46
N ARG A 104 -29.01 10.35 -5.63
CA ARG A 104 -27.97 9.56 -6.31
C ARG A 104 -26.69 9.44 -5.49
N MET A 105 -26.25 10.53 -4.83
CA MET A 105 -25.09 10.47 -3.93
C MET A 105 -25.35 9.51 -2.76
N LEU A 106 -26.54 9.54 -2.17
CA LEU A 106 -26.93 8.62 -1.09
C LEU A 106 -26.96 7.16 -1.58
N ALA A 107 -27.41 6.91 -2.83
CA ALA A 107 -27.36 5.58 -3.43
C ALA A 107 -25.93 5.07 -3.64
N VAL A 108 -25.00 5.94 -4.05
CA VAL A 108 -23.56 5.62 -4.14
C VAL A 108 -22.99 5.27 -2.76
N LEU A 109 -23.31 6.03 -1.73
CA LEU A 109 -22.88 5.74 -0.35
C LEU A 109 -23.45 4.39 0.13
N ARG A 110 -24.72 4.11 -0.15
CA ARG A 110 -25.37 2.84 0.17
C ARG A 110 -24.66 1.66 -0.49
N TYR A 111 -24.35 1.74 -1.79
CA TYR A 111 -23.57 0.71 -2.49
C TYR A 111 -22.18 0.56 -1.88
N THR A 112 -21.48 1.66 -1.62
CA THR A 112 -20.14 1.68 -1.02
C THR A 112 -20.11 0.97 0.32
N PHE A 113 -21.04 1.28 1.22
CA PHE A 113 -21.11 0.63 2.53
C PHE A 113 -21.50 -0.85 2.45
N SER A 114 -22.29 -1.24 1.45
CA SER A 114 -22.63 -2.66 1.27
C SER A 114 -21.42 -3.55 0.99
N LYS A 115 -20.38 -3.01 0.30
CA LYS A 115 -19.15 -3.74 0.00
C LYS A 115 -18.04 -3.58 1.04
N ASP A 116 -17.96 -2.43 1.73
CA ASP A 116 -16.82 -2.13 2.60
C ASP A 116 -17.06 -2.55 4.06
N LEU A 117 -18.30 -2.45 4.56
CA LEU A 117 -18.60 -2.73 5.98
C LEU A 117 -18.61 -4.22 6.32
N LYS A 118 -18.59 -5.11 5.31
CA LYS A 118 -18.61 -6.57 5.52
C LYS A 118 -17.38 -7.11 6.26
N PHE A 119 -16.27 -6.35 6.25
CA PHE A 119 -15.01 -6.76 6.86
C PHE A 119 -14.83 -6.29 8.31
N ILE A 120 -15.74 -5.48 8.88
CA ILE A 120 -15.59 -4.91 10.23
C ILE A 120 -15.53 -5.96 11.33
N ARG A 121 -16.24 -7.08 11.14
CA ARG A 121 -16.26 -8.22 12.09
C ARG A 121 -15.43 -9.40 11.61
N GLY A 122 -14.72 -9.26 10.50
CA GLY A 122 -13.88 -10.30 9.92
C GLY A 122 -12.57 -10.46 10.68
N LYS A 123 -11.88 -11.57 10.43
CA LYS A 123 -10.50 -11.76 10.89
C LYS A 123 -9.60 -10.75 10.19
N ILE A 124 -8.60 -10.24 10.91
CA ILE A 124 -7.55 -9.42 10.29
C ILE A 124 -6.71 -10.36 9.41
N CYS A 125 -6.96 -10.31 8.11
CA CYS A 125 -6.28 -11.13 7.13
C CYS A 125 -6.03 -10.32 5.85
N LYS A 126 -5.02 -10.74 5.09
CA LYS A 126 -4.75 -10.22 3.76
C LYS A 126 -5.05 -11.34 2.75
N PRO A 127 -5.83 -11.09 1.69
CA PRO A 127 -6.01 -12.10 0.65
C PRO A 127 -4.71 -12.37 -0.10
N TYR A 128 -4.62 -13.52 -0.76
CA TYR A 128 -3.45 -13.86 -1.56
C TYR A 128 -3.23 -12.80 -2.65
N ASN A 129 -1.98 -12.34 -2.79
CA ASN A 129 -1.61 -11.47 -3.90
C ASN A 129 -1.88 -12.22 -5.21
N SER A 130 -2.63 -11.61 -6.11
CA SER A 130 -2.80 -12.13 -7.45
C SER A 130 -1.48 -12.05 -8.24
N VAL A 131 -1.25 -13.03 -9.10
CA VAL A 131 -0.16 -12.98 -10.09
C VAL A 131 -0.52 -12.02 -11.22
N LEU A 132 0.50 -11.58 -11.96
CA LEU A 132 0.29 -10.82 -13.18
C LEU A 132 -0.15 -11.77 -14.30
N GLY A 133 -1.38 -11.60 -14.79
CA GLY A 133 -1.95 -12.35 -15.91
C GLY A 133 -2.84 -13.50 -15.48
#